data_AF-A0A0R3QIX6-F1
#
_entry.id   AF-A0A0R3QIX6-F1
#
_cell.length_a   1.000
_cell.length_b   1.000
_cell.length_c   1.000
_cell.angle_alpha   90.00
_cell.angle_beta   90.00
_cell.angle_gamma   90.00
#
_symmetry.space_group_name_H-M   'P 1'
#
loop_
_entity.id
_entity.type
_entity.pdbx_description
1 polymer ?
#
loop_
_entity_poly.entity_id
_entity_poly.type
_entity_poly.pdbx_seq_one_letter_code
_entity_poly.pdbx_strand_id
1 'polypeptide(L)'
;LVKILDILNGSNAINVGRPYRHRVPQHIDWSYAGLNLFKDSSKNVPDSRLKLAKGSPSVALSRGFVEYVTNELNLTTLINIFDSKPFGTDEMIFQSLHSDDALG
;
A
#
# COMPACT_ATOMS: atom_id res chain seq x y z
N LEU A 1 -14.79 -10.61 17.71
CA LEU A 1 -14.44 -9.86 16.48
C LEU A 1 -15.22 -8.55 16.37
N VAL A 2 -16.56 -8.56 16.28
CA VAL A 2 -17.39 -7.34 16.17
C VAL A 2 -17.03 -6.27 17.23
N LYS A 3 -17.07 -6.62 18.52
CA LYS A 3 -16.69 -5.70 19.62
C LYS A 3 -15.28 -5.09 19.50
N ILE A 4 -14.33 -5.81 18.90
CA ILE A 4 -12.95 -5.32 18.71
C ILE A 4 -12.93 -4.32 17.54
N LEU A 5 -13.63 -4.64 16.46
CA LEU A 5 -13.74 -3.74 15.30
C LEU A 5 -14.51 -2.45 15.63
N ASP A 6 -15.52 -2.54 16.50
CA ASP A 6 -16.25 -1.38 17.02
C ASP A 6 -15.32 -0.43 17.80
N ILE A 7 -14.43 -0.98 18.63
CA ILE A 7 -13.41 -0.20 19.36
C ILE A 7 -12.43 0.48 18.39
N LEU A 8 -12.07 -0.18 17.30
CA LEU A 8 -11.17 0.38 16.28
C LEU A 8 -11.83 1.51 15.47
N ASN A 9 -13.17 1.58 15.45
CA ASN A 9 -13.96 2.72 14.95
C ASN A 9 -13.46 3.30 13.61
N GLY A 10 -13.29 2.45 12.60
CA GLY A 10 -12.84 2.86 11.26
C GLY A 10 -11.32 2.91 11.07
N SER A 11 -10.53 2.58 12.09
CA SER A 11 -9.09 2.35 11.95
C SER A 11 -8.82 1.02 11.27
N ASN A 12 -7.75 0.96 10.47
CA ASN A 12 -7.21 -0.30 10.00
C ASN A 12 -6.45 -1.00 11.14
N ALA A 13 -6.54 -2.32 11.23
CA ALA A 13 -5.65 -3.13 12.03
C ALA A 13 -4.72 -3.92 11.10
N ILE A 14 -3.49 -3.42 10.99
CA ILE A 14 -2.47 -3.91 10.08
C ILE A 14 -1.12 -3.88 10.78
N ASN A 15 -0.34 -4.95 10.63
CA ASN A 15 1.04 -4.96 11.10
C ASN A 15 1.91 -4.20 10.10
N VAL A 16 2.74 -3.27 10.59
CA VAL A 16 3.64 -2.46 9.77
C VAL A 16 5.04 -2.51 10.36
N GLY A 17 6.01 -2.76 9.50
CA GLY A 17 7.43 -2.83 9.81
C GLY A 17 8.27 -2.49 8.59
N ARG A 18 9.59 -2.44 8.80
CA ARG A 18 10.54 -2.15 7.73
C ARG A 18 10.68 -3.37 6.82
N PRO A 19 10.66 -3.22 5.48
CA PRO A 19 10.89 -4.33 4.57
C PRO A 19 12.34 -4.79 4.63
N TYR A 20 12.57 -6.09 4.38
CA TYR A 20 13.92 -6.61 4.17
C TYR A 20 14.48 -6.07 2.86
N ARG A 21 15.57 -5.30 2.92
CA ARG A 21 16.15 -4.60 1.74
C ARG A 21 16.37 -5.51 0.54
N HIS A 22 16.84 -6.74 0.74
CA HIS A 22 17.10 -7.71 -0.33
C HIS A 22 15.82 -8.27 -0.99
N ARG A 23 14.64 -8.04 -0.41
CA ARG A 23 13.33 -8.46 -0.96
C ARG A 23 12.57 -7.32 -1.62
N VAL A 24 13.04 -6.08 -1.46
CA VAL A 24 12.47 -4.92 -2.14
C VAL A 24 12.93 -4.94 -3.60
N PRO A 25 12.00 -4.85 -4.58
CA PRO A 25 12.38 -4.72 -5.98
C PRO A 25 13.33 -3.54 -6.21
N GLN A 26 14.51 -3.85 -6.76
CA GLN A 26 15.53 -2.86 -7.10
C GLN A 26 15.26 -2.26 -8.48
N HIS A 27 15.78 -1.05 -8.71
CA HIS A 27 15.66 -0.33 -9.99
C HIS A 27 14.21 -0.02 -10.41
N ILE A 28 13.30 0.10 -9.43
CA ILE A 28 11.93 0.55 -9.63
C ILE A 28 11.84 2.04 -9.29
N ASP A 29 11.12 2.79 -10.12
CA ASP A 29 10.71 4.15 -9.78
C ASP A 29 9.47 4.10 -8.87
N TRP A 30 9.71 4.28 -7.57
CA TRP A 30 8.67 4.30 -6.55
C TRP A 30 7.96 5.66 -6.42
N SER A 31 8.22 6.62 -7.32
CA SER A 31 7.45 7.86 -7.36
C SER A 31 5.98 7.60 -7.73
N TYR A 32 5.07 8.49 -7.31
CA TYR A 32 3.66 8.38 -7.68
C TYR A 32 3.50 8.44 -9.20
N ALA A 33 4.31 9.26 -9.87
CA ALA A 33 4.46 9.28 -11.33
C ALA A 33 4.89 7.93 -11.90
N GLY A 34 6.00 7.37 -11.41
CA GLY A 34 6.56 6.10 -11.89
C GLY A 34 5.64 4.90 -11.69
N LEU A 35 4.86 4.92 -10.61
CA LEU A 35 3.86 3.90 -10.30
C LEU A 35 2.54 4.12 -11.06
N ASN A 36 2.28 5.31 -11.58
CA ASN A 36 0.95 5.73 -12.04
C ASN A 36 -0.12 5.40 -10.97
N LEU A 37 0.18 5.78 -9.72
CA LEU A 37 -0.48 5.27 -8.51
C LEU A 37 -1.93 5.70 -8.36
N PHE A 38 -2.28 6.89 -8.83
CA PHE A 38 -3.62 7.46 -8.75
C PHE A 38 -4.34 7.34 -10.09
N LYS A 39 -5.67 7.12 -10.04
CA LYS A 39 -6.51 7.20 -11.23
C LYS A 39 -6.62 8.62 -11.77
N ASP A 40 -6.63 9.61 -10.87
CA ASP A 40 -6.45 11.01 -11.24
C ASP A 40 -4.98 11.27 -11.56
N SER A 41 -4.68 11.43 -12.85
CA SER A 41 -3.32 11.62 -13.35
C SER A 41 -2.64 12.88 -12.80
N SER A 42 -3.41 13.88 -12.35
CA SER A 42 -2.83 15.11 -11.79
C SER A 42 -2.13 14.87 -10.45
N LYS A 43 -2.48 13.79 -9.73
CA LYS A 43 -1.87 13.40 -8.45
C LYS A 43 -0.58 12.56 -8.63
N ASN A 44 -0.29 12.10 -9.84
CA ASN A 44 0.89 11.28 -10.15
C ASN A 44 2.15 12.16 -10.34
N VAL A 45 2.64 12.72 -9.24
CA VAL A 45 3.79 13.64 -9.23
C VAL A 45 5.14 12.91 -9.02
N PRO A 46 6.25 13.41 -9.59
CA PRO A 46 7.56 12.75 -9.50
C PRO A 46 8.25 12.91 -8.14
N ASP A 47 7.92 13.97 -7.40
CA ASP A 47 8.59 14.31 -6.14
C ASP A 47 8.05 13.52 -4.93
N SER A 48 6.84 12.96 -5.05
CA SER A 48 6.24 12.11 -4.03
C SER A 48 6.53 10.65 -4.32
N ARG A 49 6.91 9.88 -3.29
CA ARG A 49 7.33 8.49 -3.42
C ARG A 49 6.62 7.61 -2.40
N LEU A 50 6.11 6.49 -2.88
CA LEU A 50 5.54 5.45 -2.02
C LEU A 50 6.65 4.84 -1.18
N LYS A 51 6.58 5.03 0.14
CA LYS A 51 7.49 4.38 1.07
C LYS A 51 7.03 2.96 1.30
N LEU A 52 7.91 2.01 1.02
CA LEU A 52 7.59 0.61 1.22
C LEU A 52 7.62 0.21 2.69
N ALA A 53 6.56 -0.45 3.10
CA ALA A 53 6.45 -1.13 4.38
C ALA A 53 6.13 -2.61 4.18
N LYS A 54 6.33 -3.39 5.24
CA LYS A 54 6.07 -4.83 5.27
C LYS A 54 5.28 -5.19 6.51
N GLY A 55 4.49 -6.25 6.43
CA GLY A 55 3.79 -6.82 7.59
C GLY A 55 3.27 -8.21 7.32
N SER A 56 2.25 -8.61 8.08
CA SER A 56 1.50 -9.86 7.87
C SER A 56 0.55 -9.72 6.68
N PRO A 57 0.32 -10.77 5.88
CA PRO A 57 -0.68 -10.73 4.80
C PRO A 57 -2.11 -10.68 5.36
N SER A 58 -2.30 -11.04 6.64
CA SER A 58 -3.59 -10.91 7.33
C SER A 58 -3.79 -9.49 7.84
N VAL A 59 -4.79 -8.80 7.31
CA VAL A 59 -5.15 -7.42 7.65
C VAL A 59 -6.65 -7.30 7.92
N ALA A 60 -7.03 -6.35 8.77
CA ALA A 60 -8.41 -5.89 8.88
C ALA A 60 -8.47 -4.43 8.45
N LEU A 61 -9.19 -4.17 7.35
CA LEU A 61 -9.28 -2.85 6.73
C LEU A 61 -10.66 -2.25 6.98
N SER A 62 -10.69 -0.95 7.23
CA SER A 62 -11.94 -0.21 7.31
C SER A 62 -12.59 -0.09 5.93
N ARG A 63 -13.92 0.05 5.91
CA ARG A 63 -14.66 0.28 4.65
C ARG A 63 -14.13 1.52 3.92
N GLY A 64 -13.89 2.62 4.64
CA GLY A 64 -13.40 3.87 4.03
C GLY A 64 -12.02 3.71 3.40
N PHE A 65 -11.12 2.97 4.03
CA PHE A 65 -9.81 2.69 3.43
C PHE A 65 -9.94 1.83 2.18
N VAL A 66 -10.80 0.80 2.20
CA VAL A 66 -11.06 -0.04 1.02
C VAL A 66 -11.65 0.81 -0.11
N GLU A 67 -12.64 1.66 0.19
CA GLU A 67 -13.26 2.56 -0.79
C GLU A 67 -12.25 3.53 -1.39
N TYR A 68 -11.38 4.12 -0.58
CA TYR A 68 -10.27 4.96 -1.05
C TYR A 68 -9.36 4.19 -2.02
N VAL A 69 -8.87 3.02 -1.60
CA VAL A 69 -8.00 2.19 -2.44
C VAL A 69 -8.69 1.81 -3.75
N THR A 70 -9.96 1.41 -3.71
CA THR A 70 -10.68 0.95 -4.90
C THR A 70 -11.10 2.10 -5.81
N ASN A 71 -11.37 3.29 -5.27
CA ASN A 71 -11.93 4.41 -6.05
C ASN A 71 -10.84 5.37 -6.53
N GLU A 72 -9.84 5.67 -5.71
CA GLU A 72 -8.82 6.69 -5.99
C GLU A 72 -7.55 6.14 -6.62
N LEU A 73 -7.17 4.90 -6.27
CA LEU A 73 -5.88 4.33 -6.66
C LEU A 73 -5.96 3.45 -7.91
N ASN A 74 -4.89 3.49 -8.69
CA ASN A 74 -4.58 2.56 -9.76
C ASN A 74 -3.43 1.65 -9.31
N LEU A 75 -3.77 0.44 -8.87
CA LEU A 75 -2.79 -0.51 -8.32
C LEU A 75 -2.12 -1.40 -9.37
N THR A 76 -2.46 -1.28 -10.65
CA THR A 76 -1.98 -2.21 -11.69
C THR A 76 -0.45 -2.30 -11.73
N THR A 77 0.25 -1.17 -11.77
CA THR A 77 1.71 -1.15 -11.79
C THR A 77 2.29 -1.74 -10.51
N LEU A 78 1.73 -1.38 -9.35
CA LEU A 78 2.20 -1.82 -8.04
C LEU A 78 2.06 -3.34 -7.88
N ILE A 79 0.91 -3.90 -8.27
CA ILE A 79 0.64 -5.34 -8.26
C ILE A 79 1.60 -6.05 -9.22
N ASN A 80 1.78 -5.57 -10.45
CA ASN A 80 2.70 -6.18 -11.41
C ASN A 80 4.16 -6.22 -10.91
N ILE A 81 4.62 -5.17 -10.24
CA ILE A 81 5.95 -5.13 -9.63
C ILE A 81 6.08 -6.23 -8.57
N PHE A 82 5.08 -6.38 -7.70
CA PHE A 82 5.11 -7.35 -6.60
C PHE A 82 4.88 -8.80 -7.04
N ASP A 83 4.07 -9.03 -8.07
CA ASP A 83 3.84 -10.34 -8.69
C ASP A 83 5.06 -10.84 -9.46
N SER A 84 5.93 -9.93 -9.94
CA SER A 84 7.18 -10.29 -10.63
C SER A 84 8.22 -10.98 -9.73
N LYS A 85 7.96 -11.09 -8.42
CA LYS A 85 8.88 -11.66 -7.43
C LYS A 85 8.31 -12.90 -6.76
N PRO A 86 9.14 -13.93 -6.51
CA PRO A 86 8.65 -15.22 -6.04
C PRO A 86 8.28 -15.29 -4.55
N PHE A 87 8.62 -14.29 -3.71
CA PHE A 87 8.47 -14.44 -2.25
C PHE A 87 8.25 -13.12 -1.47
N GLY A 88 7.21 -13.11 -0.62
CA GLY A 88 7.01 -12.14 0.47
C GLY A 88 6.62 -10.73 0.06
N THR A 89 6.05 -10.58 -1.14
CA THR A 89 5.60 -9.32 -1.75
C THR A 89 4.11 -9.03 -1.51
N ASP A 90 3.31 -10.08 -1.30
CA ASP A 90 1.93 -10.03 -0.78
C ASP A 90 1.82 -9.30 0.58
N GLU A 91 2.91 -9.34 1.33
CA GLU A 91 3.11 -8.70 2.63
C GLU A 91 3.51 -7.21 2.58
N MET A 92 3.42 -6.54 1.41
CA MET A 92 3.90 -5.16 1.25
C MET A 92 2.87 -4.15 0.71
N ILE A 93 1.82 -4.57 0.00
CA ILE A 93 0.89 -3.62 -0.66
C ILE A 93 0.13 -2.79 0.37
N PHE A 94 -0.72 -3.42 1.19
CA PHE A 94 -1.57 -2.68 2.12
C PHE A 94 -0.77 -1.98 3.21
N GLN A 95 0.38 -2.53 3.61
CA GLN A 95 1.27 -1.94 4.60
C GLN A 95 1.87 -0.65 4.05
N SER A 96 2.37 -0.67 2.81
CA SER A 96 2.94 0.53 2.18
C SER A 96 1.87 1.60 2.02
N LEU A 97 0.69 1.24 1.49
CA LEU A 97 -0.43 2.17 1.31
C LEU A 97 -0.94 2.75 2.64
N HIS A 98 -1.04 1.93 3.69
CA HIS A 98 -1.49 2.38 5.00
C HIS A 98 -0.47 3.27 5.72
N SER A 99 0.83 3.03 5.51
CA SER A 99 1.91 3.76 6.18
C SER A 99 2.33 5.06 5.48
N ASP A 100 1.72 5.36 4.34
CA ASP A 100 2.05 6.55 3.56
C ASP A 100 1.12 7.70 3.98
N ASP A 101 1.65 8.60 4.81
CA ASP A 101 0.94 9.78 5.29
C ASP A 101 0.45 10.71 4.16
N ALA A 102 1.01 10.61 2.95
CA ALA A 102 0.56 11.40 1.80
C ALA A 102 -0.62 10.76 1.05
N LEU A 103 -1.02 9.54 1.42
CA LEU A 103 -2.21 8.86 0.90
C LEU A 103 -3.44 9.02 1.82
N GLY A 104 -3.33 9.85 2.87
CA GLY A 104 -4.40 10.16 3.84
C GLY A 104 -4.61 11.66 4.02
#